data_AF-A0A3M7IQN2-F1
#
_entry.id   AF-A0A3M7IQN2-F1
#
_cell.length_a   1.000
_cell.length_b   1.000
_cell.length_c   1.000
_cell.angle_alpha   90.00
_cell.angle_beta   90.00
_cell.angle_gamma   90.00
#
_symmetry.space_group_name_H-M   'P 1'
#
loop_
_entity.id
_entity.type
_entity.pdbx_description
1 polymer ?
#
loop_
_entity_poly.entity_id
_entity_poly.type
_entity_poly.pdbx_seq_one_letter_code
_entity_poly.pdbx_strand_id
1 'polypeptide(L)'
;MSENTHSLSMGLTRVCRDIHREAALIPYANNTFAFQSGFVLDLFVTKCLLAPQRAAISILQVDGYLVADLPSSGITCKVPKMLTGLHTLEIASPFLNWRIYEDSRFQKFSRSLETVRVIYEERGQDEITAERKAQLRTQAERVERYFLKKA
;
A
#
# COMPACT_ATOMS: atom_id res chain seq x y z
N MET A 1 -25.09 -28.56 -44.07
CA MET A 1 -24.56 -27.28 -43.59
C MET A 1 -24.04 -27.50 -42.17
N SER A 2 -22.72 -27.68 -42.03
CA SER A 2 -22.05 -27.87 -40.73
C SER A 2 -21.44 -26.52 -40.34
N GLU A 3 -22.28 -25.62 -39.84
CA GLU A 3 -21.86 -24.25 -39.53
C GLU A 3 -21.23 -24.16 -38.13
N ASN A 4 -19.93 -23.85 -38.11
CA ASN A 4 -19.28 -22.85 -37.24
C ASN A 4 -19.53 -22.82 -35.71
N THR A 5 -20.07 -23.86 -35.08
CA THR A 5 -20.31 -23.88 -33.62
C THR A 5 -19.02 -23.97 -32.79
N HIS A 6 -17.97 -24.64 -33.29
CA HIS A 6 -16.70 -24.76 -32.57
C HIS A 6 -15.94 -23.42 -32.43
N SER A 7 -16.01 -22.55 -33.45
CA SER A 7 -15.34 -21.23 -33.41
C SER A 7 -16.04 -20.25 -32.45
N LEU A 8 -17.38 -20.31 -32.39
CA LEU A 8 -18.20 -19.54 -31.45
C LEU A 8 -17.88 -19.89 -29.99
N SER A 9 -17.68 -21.18 -29.67
CA SER A 9 -17.34 -21.62 -28.30
C SER A 9 -15.97 -21.10 -27.83
N MET A 10 -14.98 -21.05 -28.73
CA MET A 10 -13.65 -20.51 -28.40
C MET A 10 -13.67 -18.99 -28.26
N GLY A 11 -14.45 -18.30 -29.10
CA GLY A 11 -14.65 -16.85 -29.00
C GLY A 11 -15.28 -16.46 -27.67
N LEU A 12 -16.39 -17.12 -27.28
CA LEU A 12 -17.07 -16.87 -26.02
C LEU A 12 -16.18 -17.18 -24.82
N THR A 13 -15.43 -18.28 -24.85
CA THR A 13 -14.50 -18.64 -23.77
C THR A 13 -13.40 -17.58 -23.58
N ARG A 14 -12.87 -17.01 -24.67
CA ARG A 14 -11.89 -15.92 -24.59
C ARG A 14 -12.50 -14.68 -23.95
N VAL A 15 -13.69 -14.26 -24.40
CA VAL A 15 -14.40 -13.10 -23.85
C VAL A 15 -14.70 -13.29 -22.36
N CYS A 16 -15.23 -14.45 -21.95
CA CYS A 16 -15.50 -14.74 -20.54
C CYS A 16 -14.24 -14.70 -19.68
N ARG A 17 -13.12 -15.23 -20.19
CA ARG A 17 -11.83 -15.18 -19.50
C ARG A 17 -11.34 -13.75 -19.35
N ASP A 18 -11.46 -12.94 -20.39
CA ASP A 18 -10.96 -11.56 -20.38
C ASP A 18 -11.82 -10.71 -19.42
N ILE A 19 -13.15 -10.86 -19.44
CA ILE A 19 -14.06 -10.27 -18.45
C ILE A 19 -13.69 -10.71 -17.03
N HIS A 20 -13.46 -12.00 -16.80
CA HIS A 20 -13.08 -12.50 -15.49
C HIS A 20 -11.77 -11.87 -14.99
N ARG A 21 -10.77 -11.72 -15.86
CA ARG A 21 -9.49 -11.09 -15.51
C ARG A 21 -9.66 -9.63 -15.12
N GLU A 22 -10.45 -8.87 -15.86
CA GLU A 22 -10.76 -7.47 -15.53
C GLU A 22 -11.58 -7.38 -14.23
N ALA A 23 -12.63 -8.19 -14.10
CA ALA A 23 -13.50 -8.19 -12.93
C ALA A 23 -12.74 -8.59 -11.65
N ALA A 24 -11.78 -9.52 -11.74
CA ALA A 24 -10.93 -9.93 -10.63
C ALA A 24 -9.98 -8.82 -10.15
N LEU A 25 -9.78 -7.75 -10.93
CA LEU A 25 -8.97 -6.59 -10.54
C LEU A 25 -9.77 -5.47 -9.87
N ILE A 26 -11.09 -5.44 -10.06
CA ILE A 26 -11.97 -4.42 -9.47
C ILE A 26 -11.77 -4.27 -7.95
N PRO A 27 -11.63 -5.34 -7.14
CA PRO A 27 -11.42 -5.19 -5.70
C PRO A 27 -10.06 -4.60 -5.32
N TYR A 28 -9.13 -4.44 -6.26
CA TYR A 28 -7.77 -3.96 -5.99
C TYR A 28 -7.55 -2.55 -6.54
N ALA A 29 -8.21 -2.20 -7.65
CA ALA A 29 -8.16 -0.88 -8.24
C ALA A 29 -8.87 0.15 -7.36
N ASN A 30 -8.16 1.21 -6.97
CA ASN A 30 -8.66 2.33 -6.14
C ASN A 30 -9.14 1.97 -4.73
N ASN A 31 -8.94 0.73 -4.28
CA ASN A 31 -9.25 0.35 -2.91
C ASN A 31 -8.05 0.58 -2.00
N THR A 32 -8.35 1.11 -0.83
CA THR A 32 -7.36 1.29 0.25
C THR A 32 -7.23 -0.01 1.03
N PHE A 33 -6.04 -0.62 0.98
CA PHE A 33 -5.73 -1.77 1.82
C PHE A 33 -5.01 -1.30 3.08
N ALA A 34 -5.53 -1.65 4.25
CA ALA A 34 -4.95 -1.31 5.54
C ALA A 34 -4.32 -2.55 6.19
N PHE A 35 -3.09 -2.41 6.67
CA PHE A 35 -2.38 -3.47 7.39
C PHE A 35 -1.87 -2.97 8.74
N GLN A 36 -2.31 -3.64 9.81
CA GLN A 36 -1.72 -3.52 11.14
C GLN A 36 -0.29 -4.09 11.19
N SER A 37 -0.06 -5.08 10.32
CA SER A 37 1.10 -5.94 10.12
C SER A 37 2.04 -5.63 8.96
N GLY A 38 3.32 -5.34 9.17
CA GLY A 38 4.33 -5.46 8.12
C GLY A 38 4.47 -6.86 7.55
N PHE A 39 4.40 -7.85 8.44
CA PHE A 39 4.40 -9.26 8.11
C PHE A 39 3.15 -9.64 7.32
N VAL A 40 1.98 -9.14 7.73
CA VAL A 40 0.71 -9.41 7.02
C VAL A 40 0.73 -8.78 5.63
N LEU A 41 1.24 -7.55 5.50
CA LEU A 41 1.48 -6.90 4.22
C LEU A 41 2.41 -7.75 3.33
N ASP A 42 3.54 -8.21 3.88
CA ASP A 42 4.50 -9.02 3.13
C ASP A 42 3.90 -10.33 2.63
N LEU A 43 3.22 -11.07 3.50
CA LEU A 43 2.52 -12.30 3.11
C LEU A 43 1.45 -12.03 2.06
N PHE A 44 0.63 -11.00 2.25
CA PHE A 44 -0.42 -10.65 1.31
C PHE A 44 0.16 -10.35 -0.09
N VAL A 45 1.16 -9.49 -0.17
CA VAL A 45 1.76 -9.07 -1.45
C VAL A 45 2.56 -10.19 -2.11
N THR A 46 3.34 -10.95 -1.35
CA THR A 46 4.27 -11.94 -1.89
C THR A 46 3.64 -13.32 -2.11
N LYS A 47 2.60 -13.67 -1.35
CA LYS A 47 1.99 -15.01 -1.39
C LYS A 47 0.55 -15.01 -1.92
N CYS A 48 -0.24 -13.98 -1.62
CA CYS A 48 -1.67 -13.99 -1.98
C CYS A 48 -1.95 -13.35 -3.35
N LEU A 49 -1.20 -12.31 -3.72
CA LEU A 49 -1.47 -11.55 -4.93
C LEU A 49 -0.75 -12.09 -6.18
N LEU A 50 -1.44 -12.05 -7.30
CA LEU A 50 -0.86 -12.20 -8.63
C LEU A 50 -0.26 -10.87 -9.12
N ALA A 51 0.60 -10.93 -10.15
CA ALA A 51 1.26 -9.74 -10.67
C ALA A 51 0.29 -8.63 -11.13
N PRO A 52 -0.81 -8.93 -11.86
CA PRO A 52 -1.78 -7.90 -12.24
C PRO A 52 -2.49 -7.26 -11.04
N GLN A 53 -2.78 -8.04 -9.99
CA GLN A 53 -3.42 -7.52 -8.77
C GLN A 53 -2.49 -6.60 -7.99
N ARG A 54 -1.19 -6.93 -7.93
CA ARG A 54 -0.19 -6.02 -7.33
C ARG A 54 -0.03 -4.71 -8.09
N ALA A 55 -0.16 -4.74 -9.42
CA ALA A 55 -0.14 -3.56 -10.25
C ALA A 55 -1.42 -2.72 -10.13
N ALA A 56 -2.53 -3.31 -9.72
CA ALA A 56 -3.80 -2.59 -9.53
C ALA A 56 -3.89 -1.85 -8.18
N ILE A 57 -3.09 -2.21 -7.18
CA ILE A 57 -3.09 -1.54 -5.87
C ILE A 57 -2.41 -0.17 -6.00
N SER A 58 -3.21 0.89 -5.90
CA SER A 58 -2.75 2.28 -6.00
C SER A 58 -2.55 2.98 -4.65
N ILE A 59 -3.26 2.53 -3.61
CA ILE A 59 -3.28 3.14 -2.28
C ILE A 59 -3.02 2.07 -1.21
N LEU A 60 -2.04 2.31 -0.35
CA LEU A 60 -1.69 1.44 0.77
C LEU A 60 -1.69 2.21 2.08
N GLN A 61 -2.41 1.69 3.09
CA GLN A 61 -2.39 2.14 4.47
C GLN A 61 -1.61 1.15 5.34
N VAL A 62 -0.68 1.64 6.16
CA VAL A 62 0.09 0.80 7.10
C VAL A 62 0.12 1.43 8.48
N ASP A 63 -0.10 0.63 9.52
CA ASP A 63 0.14 1.02 10.90
C ASP A 63 1.67 1.12 11.14
N GLY A 64 2.12 2.34 11.39
CA GLY A 64 3.51 2.74 11.53
C GLY A 64 4.17 2.31 12.83
N TYR A 65 3.43 1.87 13.86
CA TYR A 65 4.03 1.60 15.17
C TYR A 65 4.91 0.34 15.25
N LEU A 66 4.79 -0.60 14.30
CA LEU A 66 5.40 -1.93 14.45
C LEU A 66 6.24 -2.39 13.25
N VAL A 67 6.35 -1.57 12.20
CA VAL A 67 6.42 -2.18 10.86
C VAL A 67 7.64 -1.80 10.01
N ALA A 68 8.39 -0.74 10.32
CA ALA A 68 9.43 -0.28 9.37
C ALA A 68 10.87 -0.50 9.82
N ASP A 69 11.17 -0.35 11.12
CA ASP A 69 12.54 -0.02 11.55
C ASP A 69 13.23 -1.13 12.32
N LEU A 70 12.49 -2.18 12.71
CA LEU A 70 13.06 -3.36 13.35
C LEU A 70 13.16 -4.51 12.35
N PRO A 71 14.31 -5.20 12.21
CA PRO A 71 14.42 -6.41 11.37
C PRO A 71 13.27 -7.41 11.57
N SER A 72 12.69 -7.45 12.77
CA SER A 72 11.53 -8.27 13.15
C SER A 72 10.19 -7.87 12.52
N SER A 73 10.09 -6.74 11.82
CA SER A 73 8.81 -6.22 11.33
C SER A 73 8.16 -7.04 10.21
N GLY A 74 8.93 -7.93 9.57
CA GLY A 74 8.46 -8.78 8.48
C GLY A 74 8.33 -8.12 7.11
N ILE A 75 8.41 -6.79 6.97
CA ILE A 75 8.45 -6.17 5.62
C ILE A 75 9.76 -6.52 4.94
N THR A 76 9.70 -7.31 3.87
CA THR A 76 10.89 -7.52 3.04
C THR A 76 11.10 -6.34 2.10
N CYS A 77 12.35 -6.10 1.70
CA CYS A 77 12.69 -5.16 0.63
C CYS A 77 12.12 -5.55 -0.75
N LYS A 78 11.30 -6.61 -0.83
CA LYS A 78 10.61 -7.06 -2.04
C LYS A 78 9.26 -6.39 -2.20
N VAL A 79 8.50 -6.16 -1.12
CA VAL A 79 7.17 -5.53 -1.18
C VAL A 79 7.17 -4.22 -1.98
N PRO A 80 8.09 -3.26 -1.73
CA PRO A 80 8.16 -2.02 -2.51
C PRO A 80 8.42 -2.23 -4.01
N LYS A 81 9.15 -3.30 -4.37
CA LYS A 81 9.45 -3.62 -5.77
C LYS A 81 8.30 -4.34 -6.46
N MET A 82 7.43 -4.99 -5.70
CA MET A 82 6.35 -5.83 -6.22
C MET A 82 5.04 -5.06 -6.39
N LEU A 83 4.81 -4.01 -5.60
CA LEU A 83 3.68 -3.09 -5.72
C LEU A 83 3.95 -2.01 -6.77
N THR A 84 4.01 -2.42 -8.04
CA THR A 84 4.43 -1.54 -9.15
C THR A 84 3.43 -0.44 -9.52
N GLY A 85 2.17 -0.56 -9.08
CA GLY A 85 1.15 0.47 -9.29
C GLY A 85 0.90 1.36 -8.07
N LEU A 86 1.74 1.27 -7.04
CA LEU A 86 1.52 2.02 -5.81
C LEU A 86 1.93 3.48 -5.96
N HIS A 87 0.94 4.38 -5.89
CA HIS A 87 1.14 5.83 -5.99
C HIS A 87 0.97 6.55 -4.65
N THR A 88 0.15 6.01 -3.75
CA THR A 88 -0.14 6.62 -2.43
C THR A 88 0.22 5.68 -1.29
N LEU A 89 1.04 6.17 -0.36
CA LEU A 89 1.35 5.48 0.90
C LEU A 89 0.87 6.33 2.08
N GLU A 90 0.00 5.75 2.89
CA GLU A 90 -0.49 6.34 4.12
C GLU A 90 0.07 5.56 5.32
N ILE A 91 0.69 6.26 6.26
CA ILE A 91 1.31 5.69 7.45
C ILE A 91 0.59 6.24 8.68
N ALA A 92 -0.17 5.41 9.37
CA ALA A 92 -0.87 5.78 10.59
C ALA A 92 0.00 5.41 11.80
N SER A 93 0.40 6.35 12.66
CA SER A 93 1.25 6.05 13.82
C SER A 93 0.78 6.76 15.08
N PRO A 94 0.71 6.07 16.24
CA PRO A 94 0.49 6.68 17.54
C PRO A 94 1.70 7.43 18.09
N PHE A 95 2.87 7.28 17.47
CA PHE A 95 4.09 8.01 17.83
C PHE A 95 4.78 8.54 16.59
N LEU A 96 4.95 9.86 16.52
CA LEU A 96 5.72 10.52 15.46
C LEU A 96 7.10 10.87 16.01
N ASN A 97 8.08 9.99 15.80
CA ASN A 97 9.48 10.34 15.96
C ASN A 97 10.11 10.37 14.57
N TRP A 98 10.38 11.57 14.06
CA TRP A 98 10.90 11.78 12.70
C TRP A 98 12.18 10.99 12.39
N ARG A 99 13.04 10.74 13.39
CA ARG A 99 14.29 9.97 13.24
C ARG A 99 14.05 8.52 12.85
N ILE A 100 12.92 7.96 13.27
CA ILE A 100 12.52 6.59 12.94
C ILE A 100 12.35 6.46 11.42
N TYR A 101 11.76 7.47 10.78
CA TYR A 101 11.51 7.46 9.35
C TYR A 101 12.77 7.64 8.47
N GLU A 102 13.87 8.16 9.03
CA GLU A 102 15.14 8.33 8.33
C GLU A 102 15.92 7.03 8.10
N ASP A 103 15.63 5.97 8.86
CA ASP A 103 16.21 4.62 8.68
C ASP A 103 15.17 3.58 8.23
N SER A 104 13.98 4.05 7.83
CA SER A 104 12.85 3.17 7.58
C SER A 104 12.97 2.42 6.25
N ARG A 105 12.59 1.13 6.27
CA ARG A 105 12.40 0.34 5.04
C ARG A 105 11.32 0.92 4.12
N PHE A 106 10.43 1.77 4.65
CA PHE A 106 9.46 2.47 3.83
C PHE A 106 10.11 3.34 2.75
N GLN A 107 11.33 3.83 2.96
CA GLN A 107 12.03 4.63 1.94
C GLN A 107 12.17 3.88 0.62
N LYS A 108 12.12 2.55 0.62
CA LYS A 108 12.17 1.75 -0.60
C LYS A 108 10.94 1.92 -1.49
N PHE A 109 9.83 2.42 -0.96
CA PHE A 109 8.64 2.78 -1.75
C PHE A 109 8.78 4.14 -2.43
N SER A 110 9.64 5.05 -1.94
CA SER A 110 9.72 6.46 -2.40
C SER A 110 9.71 6.63 -3.93
N ARG A 111 10.47 5.80 -4.66
CA ARG A 111 10.63 5.90 -6.12
C ARG A 111 9.34 5.78 -6.93
N SER A 112 8.29 5.16 -6.40
CA SER A 112 7.01 5.00 -7.11
C SER A 112 5.90 5.89 -6.55
N LEU A 113 6.17 6.61 -5.45
CA LEU A 113 5.13 7.32 -4.72
C LEU A 113 4.97 8.76 -5.21
N GLU A 114 3.74 9.11 -5.54
CA GLU A 114 3.31 10.49 -5.82
C GLU A 114 2.85 11.18 -4.54
N THR A 115 2.22 10.42 -3.64
CA THR A 115 1.66 10.93 -2.39
C THR A 115 2.13 10.08 -1.21
N VAL A 116 2.61 10.75 -0.16
CA VAL A 116 2.84 10.16 1.15
C VAL A 116 2.06 10.95 2.17
N ARG A 117 1.31 10.26 3.03
CA ARG A 117 0.61 10.87 4.15
C ARG A 117 1.00 10.18 5.43
N VAL A 118 1.33 10.97 6.44
CA VAL A 118 1.62 10.48 7.77
C VAL A 118 0.53 10.99 8.69
N ILE A 119 -0.22 10.05 9.26
CA ILE A 119 -1.40 10.30 10.07
C ILE A 119 -1.04 9.94 11.51
N TYR A 120 -1.31 10.87 12.43
CA TYR A 120 -1.24 10.55 13.84
C TYR A 120 -2.51 9.78 14.25
N GLU A 121 -2.34 8.60 14.83
CA GLU A 121 -3.45 7.80 15.35
C GLU A 121 -3.49 7.91 16.89
N GLU A 122 -4.56 8.49 17.43
CA GLU A 122 -4.73 8.63 18.89
C GLU A 122 -5.04 7.25 19.49
N ARG A 123 -4.15 6.74 20.35
CA ARG A 123 -4.38 5.50 21.12
C ARG A 123 -4.61 5.82 22.58
N GLY A 124 -5.86 5.73 23.01
CA GLY A 124 -6.26 5.95 24.41
C GLY A 124 -7.44 6.91 24.53
N GLN A 125 -7.82 7.21 25.78
CA GLN A 125 -8.89 8.17 26.12
C GLN A 125 -8.36 9.58 26.40
N ASP A 126 -7.05 9.80 26.37
CA ASP A 126 -6.47 11.10 26.70
C ASP A 126 -6.66 12.07 25.53
N GLU A 127 -7.53 13.06 25.70
CA GLU A 127 -7.72 14.11 24.69
C GLU A 127 -6.44 14.91 24.48
N ILE A 128 -5.91 14.83 23.26
CA ILE A 128 -4.74 15.61 22.87
C ILE A 128 -5.14 17.06 22.60
N THR A 129 -4.40 18.00 23.20
CA THR A 129 -4.61 19.45 22.99
C THR A 129 -4.43 19.86 21.53
N ALA A 130 -5.13 20.92 21.10
CA ALA A 130 -5.02 21.46 19.75
C ALA A 130 -3.57 21.84 19.38
N GLU A 131 -2.82 22.40 20.35
CA GLU A 131 -1.39 22.72 20.19
C GLU A 131 -0.56 21.47 19.86
N ARG A 132 -0.82 20.37 20.55
CA ARG A 132 -0.11 19.12 20.32
C ARG A 132 -0.48 18.49 18.98
N LYS A 133 -1.77 18.56 18.57
CA LYS A 133 -2.20 18.14 17.22
C LYS A 133 -1.48 18.92 16.12
N ALA A 134 -1.34 20.24 16.27
CA ALA A 134 -0.60 21.08 15.32
C ALA A 134 0.90 20.75 15.25
N GLN A 135 1.53 20.46 16.41
CA GLN A 135 2.92 20.01 16.46
C GLN A 135 3.12 18.67 15.73
N LEU A 136 2.23 17.70 15.98
CA LEU A 136 2.27 16.38 15.34
C LEU A 136 2.07 16.48 13.83
N ARG A 137 1.15 17.34 13.37
CA ARG A 137 0.97 17.60 11.93
C ARG A 137 2.23 18.19 11.29
N THR A 138 2.86 19.16 11.96
CA THR A 138 4.13 19.74 11.48
C THR A 138 5.24 18.69 11.36
N GLN A 139 5.29 17.73 12.28
CA GLN A 139 6.24 16.61 12.22
C GLN A 139 5.91 15.65 11.08
N ALA A 140 4.64 15.29 10.91
CA ALA A 140 4.17 14.46 9.81
C ALA A 140 4.55 15.07 8.44
N GLU A 141 4.33 16.37 8.24
CA GLU A 141 4.71 17.07 7.00
C GLU A 141 6.20 17.07 6.72
N ARG A 142 7.05 17.04 7.76
CA ARG A 142 8.50 16.90 7.57
C ARG A 142 8.84 15.50 7.06
N VAL A 143 8.20 14.47 7.61
CA VAL A 143 8.37 13.08 7.16
C VAL A 143 7.87 12.92 5.72
N GLU A 144 6.65 13.34 5.42
CA GLU A 144 6.07 13.28 4.06
C GLU A 144 6.98 13.93 3.02
N ARG A 145 7.47 15.15 3.30
CA ARG A 145 8.43 15.84 2.42
C ARG A 145 9.75 15.09 2.28
N TYR A 146 10.24 14.48 3.36
CA TYR A 146 11.48 13.70 3.30
C TYR A 146 11.34 12.46 2.39
N PHE A 147 10.21 11.75 2.46
CA PHE A 147 9.91 10.63 1.58
C PHE A 147 9.81 11.04 0.11
N LEU A 148 9.13 12.14 -0.18
CA LEU A 148 8.92 12.61 -1.55
C LEU A 148 10.15 13.28 -2.17
N LYS A 149 11.02 13.92 -1.37
CA LYS A 149 12.24 14.58 -1.88
C LYS A 149 13.35 13.63 -2.32
N LYS A 150 13.30 12.36 -1.90
CA LYS A 150 14.30 11.33 -2.24
C LYS A 150 13.84 10.34 -3.32
N ALA A 151 12.65 10.55 -3.90
CA ALA A 151 12.11 9.78 -5.02
C ALA A 151 12.83 10.12 -6.33
#